data_AF-A0A2U9IGT6-F1
#
_entry.id   AF-A0A2U9IGT6-F1
#
_cell.length_a   1.000
_cell.length_b   1.000
_cell.length_c   1.000
_cell.angle_alpha   90.00
_cell.angle_beta   90.00
_cell.angle_gamma   90.00
#
_symmetry.space_group_name_H-M   'P 1'
#
loop_
_entity.id
_entity.type
_entity.pdbx_description
1 polymer ?
#
loop_
_entity_poly.entity_id
_entity_poly.type
_entity_poly.pdbx_seq_one_letter_code
_entity_poly.pdbx_strand_id
1 'polypeptide(L)'
;MRLFGINVDSLITPETRFIVTKKRFLSSFGDEYPSFISLNEDKKIIRELIILSKPFFKGHEIQLGYEYSLTSNVDGKLNSLVGSNKIVLGIKAKKMSYGITTELRFLGIKNKPSKLLIMHDVPIVASNRKELLANIKDFMAEWASITINNIPCIINGFEKVKIKVNTIDVDYASFLL
;
A
#
# COMPACT_ATOMS: atom_id res chain seq x y z
N MET A 1 3.26 -6.53 11.62
CA MET A 1 2.23 -6.16 12.62
C MET A 1 0.82 -6.42 12.09
N ARG A 2 -0.14 -6.54 13.00
CA ARG A 2 -1.57 -6.60 12.65
C ARG A 2 -2.33 -5.50 13.38
N LEU A 3 -3.23 -4.82 12.68
CA LEU A 3 -4.17 -3.84 13.24
C LEU A 3 -5.58 -4.30 12.92
N PHE A 4 -6.47 -4.36 13.92
CA PHE A 4 -7.83 -4.89 13.77
C PHE A 4 -7.87 -6.27 13.08
N GLY A 5 -6.89 -7.14 13.38
CA GLY A 5 -6.75 -8.46 12.77
C GLY A 5 -6.18 -8.47 11.33
N ILE A 6 -6.00 -7.31 10.71
CA ILE A 6 -5.49 -7.14 9.34
C ILE A 6 -3.97 -7.01 9.35
N ASN A 7 -3.29 -7.76 8.48
CA ASN A 7 -1.86 -7.55 8.24
C ASN A 7 -1.64 -6.23 7.48
N VAL A 8 -0.95 -5.28 8.11
CA VAL A 8 -0.62 -3.94 7.56
C VAL A 8 0.87 -3.78 7.24
N ASP A 9 1.65 -4.86 7.24
CA ASP A 9 3.09 -4.83 6.98
C ASP A 9 3.49 -4.03 5.75
N SER A 10 2.72 -4.07 4.65
CA SER A 10 3.03 -3.34 3.42
C SER A 10 3.11 -1.82 3.59
N LEU A 11 2.54 -1.27 4.66
CA LEU A 11 2.58 0.15 4.99
C LEU A 11 3.85 0.56 5.75
N ILE A 12 4.66 -0.41 6.13
CA ILE A 12 5.84 -0.21 6.95
C ILE A 12 7.04 -0.07 6.03
N THR A 13 7.70 1.06 6.16
CA THR A 13 8.97 1.40 5.51
C THR A 13 9.88 2.03 6.57
N PRO A 14 11.19 2.17 6.28
CA PRO A 14 12.07 2.96 7.14
C PRO A 14 11.62 4.42 7.37
N GLU A 15 10.81 4.96 6.45
CA GLU A 15 10.30 6.33 6.49
C GLU A 15 8.97 6.45 7.23
N THR A 16 8.24 5.34 7.41
CA THR A 16 6.95 5.32 8.09
C THR A 16 7.15 5.67 9.57
N ARG A 17 6.35 6.62 10.05
CA ARG A 17 6.23 6.96 11.48
C ARG A 17 4.85 6.73 12.03
N PHE A 18 3.84 6.98 11.20
CA PHE A 18 2.46 6.86 11.61
C PHE A 18 1.71 5.94 10.66
N ILE A 19 0.79 5.16 11.19
CA ILE A 19 -0.30 4.56 10.41
C ILE A 19 -1.60 5.12 10.95
N VAL A 20 -2.44 5.68 10.09
CA VAL A 20 -3.76 6.20 10.46
C VAL A 20 -4.89 5.41 9.82
N THR A 21 -6.03 5.29 10.50
CA THR A 21 -7.24 4.69 9.94
C THR A 21 -8.22 5.75 9.45
N LYS A 22 -8.57 5.70 8.16
CA LYS A 22 -9.52 6.63 7.52
C LYS A 22 -10.42 5.91 6.52
N LYS A 23 -11.47 6.59 6.05
CA LYS A 23 -12.20 6.13 4.86
C LYS A 23 -11.52 6.63 3.58
N ARG A 24 -11.61 5.82 2.53
CA ARG A 24 -11.15 6.15 1.19
C ARG A 24 -12.27 5.90 0.19
N PHE A 25 -12.72 6.95 -0.48
CA PHE A 25 -13.64 6.81 -1.60
C PHE A 25 -12.90 6.27 -2.83
N LEU A 26 -13.42 5.19 -3.40
CA LEU A 26 -12.89 4.61 -4.64
C LEU A 26 -13.91 4.76 -5.76
N SER A 27 -13.66 5.69 -6.67
CA SER A 27 -14.54 5.99 -7.80
C SER A 27 -14.83 4.77 -8.69
N SER A 28 -13.85 3.88 -8.86
CA SER A 28 -14.02 2.63 -9.61
C SER A 28 -15.06 1.67 -9.02
N PHE A 29 -15.40 1.84 -7.74
CA PHE A 29 -16.39 1.03 -7.03
C PHE A 29 -17.62 1.85 -6.61
N GLY A 30 -17.56 3.18 -6.69
CA GLY A 30 -18.64 4.08 -6.30
C GLY A 30 -18.96 4.07 -4.80
N ASP A 31 -17.99 3.69 -3.95
CA ASP A 31 -18.21 3.50 -2.51
C ASP A 31 -16.97 3.90 -1.67
N GLU A 32 -17.17 4.07 -0.36
CA GLU A 32 -16.14 4.31 0.62
C GLU A 32 -15.69 3.03 1.32
N TYR A 33 -14.38 2.86 1.46
CA TYR A 33 -13.79 1.70 2.11
C TYR A 33 -12.89 2.11 3.28
N PRO A 34 -12.81 1.31 4.35
CA PRO A 34 -11.83 1.51 5.39
C PRO A 34 -10.41 1.34 4.83
N SER A 35 -9.52 2.21 5.26
CA SER A 35 -8.14 2.27 4.79
C SER A 35 -7.19 2.53 5.94
N PHE A 36 -6.01 1.94 5.83
CA PHE A 36 -4.84 2.26 6.64
C PHE A 36 -3.89 3.07 5.77
N ILE A 37 -3.39 4.19 6.28
CA ILE A 37 -2.53 5.11 5.52
C ILE A 37 -1.23 5.30 6.30
N SER A 38 -0.09 4.99 5.70
CA SER A 38 1.21 5.32 6.30
C SER A 38 1.65 6.73 5.98
N LEU A 39 2.20 7.39 6.99
CA LEU A 39 2.71 8.75 6.93
C LEU A 39 4.17 8.80 7.42
N ASN A 40 4.95 9.71 6.83
CA ASN A 40 6.28 10.07 7.34
C ASN A 40 6.20 11.09 8.50
N GLU A 41 7.35 11.57 8.97
CA GLU A 41 7.46 12.64 9.99
C GLU A 41 6.72 13.92 9.58
N ASP A 42 6.78 14.30 8.30
CA ASP A 42 6.10 15.47 7.73
C ASP A 42 4.59 15.25 7.45
N LYS A 43 4.02 14.13 7.90
CA LYS A 43 2.63 13.72 7.61
C LYS A 43 2.32 13.56 6.11
N LYS A 44 3.32 13.34 5.26
CA LYS A 44 3.12 12.97 3.84
C LYS A 44 2.76 11.50 3.72
N ILE A 45 1.82 11.21 2.82
CA ILE A 45 1.38 9.84 2.52
C ILE A 45 2.49 9.06 1.83
N ILE A 46 2.84 7.91 2.39
CA ILE A 46 3.79 6.94 1.84
C ILE A 46 3.01 5.87 1.07
N ARG A 47 2.13 5.13 1.77
CA ARG A 47 1.33 4.03 1.20
C ARG A 47 -0.08 4.01 1.78
N GLU A 48 -1.02 3.46 1.03
CA GLU A 48 -2.40 3.21 1.48
C GLU A 48 -2.75 1.73 1.32
N LEU A 49 -3.38 1.12 2.34
CA LEU A 49 -3.95 -0.22 2.27
C LEU A 49 -5.45 -0.13 2.50
N ILE A 50 -6.21 -0.32 1.43
CA ILE A 50 -7.66 -0.23 1.43
C ILE A 50 -8.26 -1.63 1.51
N ILE A 51 -9.22 -1.82 2.39
CA ILE A 51 -9.85 -3.12 2.64
C ILE A 51 -11.20 -3.16 1.92
N LEU A 52 -11.27 -3.93 0.84
CA LEU A 52 -12.44 -4.02 -0.05
C LEU A 52 -13.42 -5.11 0.39
N SER A 53 -12.92 -6.16 1.03
CA SER A 53 -13.77 -7.21 1.59
C SER A 53 -14.30 -6.81 2.96
N LYS A 54 -15.62 -6.87 3.16
CA LYS A 54 -16.23 -6.69 4.49
C LYS A 54 -15.74 -7.77 5.48
N PRO A 55 -15.51 -7.43 6.76
CA PRO A 55 -15.14 -8.41 7.77
C PRO A 55 -16.24 -9.48 7.90
N PHE A 56 -15.83 -10.73 8.07
CA PHE A 56 -16.74 -11.89 8.13
C PHE A 56 -17.53 -11.96 9.45
N PHE A 57 -16.99 -11.38 10.53
CA PHE A 57 -17.58 -11.39 11.86
C PHE A 57 -17.98 -9.98 12.30
N LYS A 58 -19.21 -9.84 12.81
CA LYS A 58 -19.68 -8.61 13.46
C LYS A 58 -18.75 -8.25 14.64
N GLY A 59 -18.41 -6.96 14.79
CA GLY A 59 -17.52 -6.46 15.84
C GLY A 59 -16.03 -6.40 15.49
N HIS A 60 -15.61 -6.89 14.32
CA HIS A 60 -14.24 -6.75 13.81
C HIS A 60 -14.12 -5.64 12.76
N GLU A 61 -14.93 -4.60 12.90
CA GLU A 61 -14.90 -3.45 12.01
C GLU A 61 -13.66 -2.61 12.29
N ILE A 62 -13.05 -2.09 11.23
CA ILE A 62 -11.90 -1.19 11.35
C ILE A 62 -12.41 0.11 11.93
N GLN A 63 -12.00 0.41 13.16
CA GLN A 63 -12.34 1.69 13.78
C GLN A 63 -11.51 2.79 13.13
N LEU A 64 -12.17 3.89 12.80
CA LEU A 64 -11.59 5.03 12.10
C LEU A 64 -11.07 6.06 13.10
N GLY A 65 -10.14 6.91 12.67
CA GLY A 65 -9.63 8.00 13.47
C GLY A 65 -8.59 7.58 14.52
N TYR A 66 -7.91 6.45 14.33
CA TYR A 66 -6.76 6.05 15.15
C TYR A 66 -5.46 6.38 14.43
N GLU A 67 -4.44 6.79 15.19
CA GLU A 67 -3.06 6.98 14.78
C GLU A 67 -2.16 6.02 15.57
N TYR A 68 -1.30 5.29 14.86
CA TYR A 68 -0.35 4.33 15.43
C TYR A 68 1.06 4.82 15.14
N SER A 69 1.78 5.20 16.19
CA SER A 69 3.18 5.61 16.10
C SER A 69 4.09 4.37 16.10
N LEU A 70 4.99 4.28 15.12
CA LEU A 70 5.85 3.11 14.94
C LEU A 70 7.20 3.46 14.35
N THR A 71 8.17 2.57 14.57
CA THR A 71 9.47 2.60 13.89
C THR A 71 9.85 1.21 13.37
N SER A 72 10.52 1.20 12.24
CA SER A 72 11.02 -0.01 11.58
C SER A 72 12.24 0.34 10.75
N ASN A 73 13.19 -0.58 10.64
CA ASN A 73 14.33 -0.47 9.70
C ASN A 73 14.13 -1.36 8.45
N VAL A 74 12.93 -1.91 8.28
CA VAL A 74 12.61 -2.89 7.23
C VAL A 74 11.37 -2.44 6.46
N ASP A 75 11.38 -2.65 5.15
CA ASP A 75 10.22 -2.50 4.27
C ASP A 75 9.38 -3.79 4.24
N GLY A 76 8.08 -3.66 4.52
CA GLY A 76 7.12 -4.78 4.51
C GLY A 76 6.63 -5.21 3.13
N LYS A 77 7.04 -4.53 2.07
CA LYS A 77 6.80 -4.86 0.66
C LYS A 77 5.34 -5.23 0.39
N LEU A 78 5.08 -6.41 -0.17
CA LEU A 78 3.72 -6.90 -0.50
C LEU A 78 3.11 -7.76 0.63
N ASN A 79 3.68 -7.79 1.83
CA ASN A 79 3.25 -8.69 2.90
C ASN A 79 1.76 -8.59 3.28
N SER A 80 1.16 -7.40 3.18
CA SER A 80 -0.28 -7.23 3.46
C SER A 80 -1.17 -7.96 2.47
N LEU A 81 -0.64 -8.31 1.30
CA LEU A 81 -1.33 -9.06 0.25
C LEU A 81 -1.08 -10.57 0.31
N VAL A 82 -0.25 -11.04 1.25
CA VAL A 82 -0.05 -12.49 1.49
C VAL A 82 -1.39 -13.16 1.78
N GLY A 83 -1.62 -14.30 1.11
CA GLY A 83 -2.89 -15.02 1.16
C GLY A 83 -3.93 -14.54 0.14
N SER A 84 -3.57 -13.63 -0.77
CA SER A 84 -4.32 -13.43 -2.02
C SER A 84 -3.98 -14.58 -2.97
N ASN A 85 -4.97 -15.08 -3.71
CA ASN A 85 -4.76 -16.07 -4.77
C ASN A 85 -4.03 -15.45 -5.96
N LYS A 86 -4.26 -14.16 -6.19
CA LYS A 86 -3.74 -13.40 -7.32
C LYS A 86 -3.51 -11.95 -6.91
N ILE A 87 -2.43 -11.35 -7.40
CA ILE A 87 -2.19 -9.91 -7.29
C ILE A 87 -2.12 -9.32 -8.68
N VAL A 88 -2.92 -8.28 -8.94
CA VAL A 88 -2.85 -7.52 -10.19
C VAL A 88 -2.11 -6.22 -9.92
N LEU A 89 -1.00 -6.00 -10.62
CA LEU A 89 -0.28 -4.73 -10.63
C LEU A 89 -0.82 -3.84 -11.75
N GLY A 90 -1.19 -2.62 -11.39
CA GLY A 90 -1.45 -1.52 -12.30
C GLY A 90 -0.74 -0.25 -11.84
N ILE A 91 -0.85 0.82 -12.63
CA ILE A 91 -0.20 2.09 -12.34
C ILE A 91 -1.14 3.26 -12.52
N LYS A 92 -0.85 4.36 -11.82
CA LYS A 92 -1.42 5.67 -12.11
C LYS A 92 -0.28 6.65 -12.37
N ALA A 93 -0.03 6.93 -13.64
CA ALA A 93 0.99 7.89 -14.05
C ALA A 93 0.45 9.32 -14.02
N LYS A 94 1.32 10.28 -13.68
CA LYS A 94 1.02 11.72 -13.68
C LYS A 94 2.15 12.47 -14.37
N LYS A 95 1.80 13.34 -15.32
CA LYS A 95 2.76 14.27 -15.92
C LYS A 95 2.93 15.48 -15.01
N MET A 96 4.18 15.79 -14.69
CA MET A 96 4.66 16.95 -13.93
C MET A 96 5.55 17.81 -14.83
N SER A 97 5.91 19.02 -14.37
CA SER A 97 6.82 19.92 -15.12
C SER A 97 8.19 19.30 -15.37
N TYR A 98 8.68 18.48 -14.45
CA TYR A 98 10.01 17.85 -14.47
C TYR A 98 10.01 16.39 -14.97
N GLY A 99 8.86 15.85 -15.41
CA GLY A 99 8.78 14.48 -15.92
C GLY A 99 7.47 13.78 -15.60
N ILE A 100 7.43 12.46 -15.82
CA ILE A 100 6.29 11.59 -15.54
C ILE A 100 6.60 10.81 -14.26
N THR A 101 5.77 10.96 -13.25
CA THR A 101 5.81 10.17 -12.02
C THR A 101 4.70 9.12 -12.03
N THR A 102 4.75 8.17 -11.10
CA THR A 102 3.72 7.12 -11.02
C THR A 102 3.46 6.68 -9.59
N GLU A 103 2.22 6.25 -9.35
CA GLU A 103 1.86 5.39 -8.22
C GLU A 103 1.81 3.94 -8.72
N LEU A 104 2.20 2.98 -7.87
CA LEU A 104 1.93 1.56 -8.12
C LEU A 104 0.68 1.12 -7.35
N ARG A 105 -0.16 0.31 -7.98
CA ARG A 105 -1.43 -0.17 -7.42
C ARG A 105 -1.49 -1.67 -7.50
N PHE A 106 -1.57 -2.33 -6.35
CA PHE A 106 -1.61 -3.77 -6.24
C PHE A 106 -2.98 -4.21 -5.71
N LEU A 107 -3.76 -4.85 -6.57
CA LEU A 107 -5.06 -5.40 -6.21
C LEU A 107 -4.92 -6.87 -5.81
N GLY A 108 -5.12 -7.16 -4.53
CA GLY A 108 -5.15 -8.51 -3.99
C GLY A 108 -6.53 -9.16 -4.16
N ILE A 109 -6.56 -10.29 -4.86
CA ILE A 109 -7.78 -11.04 -5.19
C ILE A 109 -7.70 -12.40 -4.50
N LYS A 110 -8.75 -12.74 -3.74
CA LYS A 110 -9.02 -14.12 -3.31
C LYS A 110 -10.02 -14.74 -4.29
N ASN A 111 -11.30 -14.77 -3.93
CA ASN A 111 -12.41 -15.06 -4.86
C ASN A 111 -13.00 -13.79 -5.47
N LYS A 112 -12.86 -12.66 -4.76
CA LYS A 112 -13.27 -11.31 -5.15
C LYS A 112 -12.15 -10.32 -4.78
N PRO A 113 -12.15 -9.10 -5.32
CA PRO A 113 -11.28 -8.01 -4.85
C PRO A 113 -11.34 -7.91 -3.32
N SER A 114 -10.19 -8.00 -2.65
CA SER A 114 -10.13 -8.07 -1.18
C SER A 114 -9.38 -6.92 -0.55
N LYS A 115 -8.26 -6.53 -1.16
CA LYS A 115 -7.40 -5.44 -0.69
C LYS A 115 -6.81 -4.70 -1.88
N LEU A 116 -6.63 -3.40 -1.73
CA LEU A 116 -5.89 -2.57 -2.67
C LEU A 116 -4.75 -1.89 -1.91
N LEU A 117 -3.52 -2.18 -2.29
CA LEU A 117 -2.33 -1.46 -1.82
C LEU A 117 -1.96 -0.40 -2.86
N ILE A 118 -1.78 0.83 -2.43
CA ILE A 118 -1.32 1.95 -3.26
C ILE A 118 0.03 2.41 -2.70
N MET A 119 1.02 2.51 -3.57
CA MET A 119 2.34 3.05 -3.26
C MET A 119 2.53 4.40 -3.92
N HIS A 120 2.78 5.42 -3.11
CA HIS A 120 3.09 6.78 -3.56
C HIS A 120 4.59 7.06 -3.53
N ASP A 121 5.33 6.30 -2.73
CA ASP A 121 6.78 6.31 -2.53
C ASP A 121 7.54 5.59 -3.65
N VAL A 122 7.17 5.82 -4.90
CA VAL A 122 7.83 5.21 -6.07
C VAL A 122 8.87 6.21 -6.60
N PRO A 123 10.18 5.93 -6.48
CA PRO A 123 11.24 6.88 -6.81
C PRO A 123 11.52 6.93 -8.32
N ILE A 124 10.47 7.10 -9.13
CA ILE A 124 10.56 7.10 -10.60
C ILE A 124 10.12 8.44 -11.16
N VAL A 125 11.02 9.05 -11.92
CA VAL A 125 10.74 10.18 -12.82
C VAL A 125 11.21 9.76 -14.21
N ALA A 126 10.30 9.77 -15.18
CA ALA A 126 10.59 9.36 -16.55
C ALA A 126 10.24 10.45 -17.57
N SER A 127 10.98 10.52 -18.67
CA SER A 127 10.74 11.51 -19.73
C SER A 127 9.61 11.10 -20.67
N ASN A 128 9.37 9.79 -20.80
CA ASN A 128 8.34 9.22 -21.68
C ASN A 128 7.79 7.89 -21.16
N ARG A 129 6.76 7.37 -21.83
CA ARG A 129 6.09 6.12 -21.44
C ARG A 129 7.02 4.90 -21.48
N LYS A 130 7.90 4.80 -22.48
CA LYS A 130 8.79 3.63 -22.63
C LYS A 130 9.77 3.55 -21.46
N GLU A 131 10.37 4.68 -21.13
CA GLU A 131 11.26 4.84 -19.98
C GLU A 131 10.53 4.58 -18.66
N LEU A 132 9.31 5.12 -18.49
CA LEU A 132 8.50 4.86 -17.30
C LEU A 132 8.30 3.35 -17.08
N LEU A 133 7.90 2.63 -18.12
CA LEU A 133 7.67 1.20 -18.04
C LEU A 133 8.95 0.41 -17.77
N ALA A 134 10.09 0.83 -18.31
CA ALA A 134 11.39 0.22 -18.00
C ALA A 134 11.76 0.42 -16.53
N ASN A 135 11.72 1.66 -16.04
CA ASN A 135 12.06 1.99 -14.67
C ASN A 135 11.16 1.27 -13.64
N ILE A 136 9.89 1.04 -13.97
CA ILE A 136 9.00 0.25 -13.09
C ILE A 136 9.43 -1.22 -13.04
N LYS A 137 9.89 -1.80 -14.17
CA LYS A 137 10.39 -3.18 -14.18
C LYS A 137 11.61 -3.32 -13.30
N ASP A 138 12.57 -2.40 -13.44
CA ASP A 138 13.81 -2.39 -12.67
C ASP A 138 13.51 -2.20 -11.18
N PHE A 139 12.65 -1.24 -10.84
CA PHE A 139 12.21 -1.02 -9.46
C PHE A 139 11.55 -2.28 -8.87
N MET A 140 10.65 -2.96 -9.59
CA MET A 140 9.99 -4.17 -9.08
C MET A 140 10.97 -5.34 -8.88
N ALA A 141 11.97 -5.45 -9.76
CA ALA A 141 13.04 -6.45 -9.63
C ALA A 141 13.93 -6.16 -8.42
N GLU A 142 14.32 -4.91 -8.18
CA GLU A 142 15.16 -4.52 -7.05
C GLU A 142 14.40 -4.56 -5.72
N TRP A 143 13.25 -3.89 -5.67
CA TRP A 143 12.49 -3.71 -4.45
C TRP A 143 11.84 -5.01 -3.97
N ALA A 144 11.21 -5.77 -4.87
CA ALA A 144 10.43 -6.94 -4.49
C ALA A 144 11.00 -8.27 -5.01
N SER A 145 12.08 -8.25 -5.80
CA SER A 145 12.59 -9.44 -6.50
C SER A 145 11.53 -10.06 -7.41
N ILE A 146 10.72 -9.22 -8.05
CA ILE A 146 9.63 -9.62 -8.94
C ILE A 146 9.93 -9.12 -10.35
N THR A 147 10.11 -10.07 -11.28
CA THR A 147 10.24 -9.76 -12.70
C THR A 147 8.86 -9.57 -13.33
N ILE A 148 8.63 -8.40 -13.94
CA ILE A 148 7.38 -8.09 -14.66
C ILE A 148 7.65 -7.78 -16.13
N ASN A 149 6.86 -8.38 -17.03
CA ASN A 149 7.06 -8.21 -18.47
C ASN A 149 6.21 -7.08 -19.06
N ASN A 150 4.99 -6.88 -18.53
CA ASN A 150 4.01 -5.91 -19.02
C ASN A 150 3.31 -5.22 -17.84
N ILE A 151 2.59 -4.13 -18.11
CA ILE A 151 1.71 -3.45 -17.15
C ILE A 151 0.40 -3.12 -17.87
N PRO A 152 -0.78 -3.51 -17.33
CA PRO A 152 -0.96 -4.27 -16.09
C PRO A 152 -0.47 -5.72 -16.20
N CYS A 153 -0.17 -6.35 -15.06
CA CYS A 153 0.22 -7.76 -15.02
C CYS A 153 -0.24 -8.47 -13.75
N ILE A 154 -0.08 -9.78 -13.77
CA ILE A 154 -0.34 -10.66 -12.64
C ILE A 154 1.00 -10.98 -11.98
N ILE A 155 1.07 -10.79 -10.67
CA ILE A 155 2.22 -11.18 -9.85
C ILE A 155 1.88 -12.50 -9.18
N ASN A 156 2.73 -13.50 -9.41
CA ASN A 156 2.70 -14.80 -8.74
C ASN A 156 3.95 -14.95 -7.88
N GLY A 157 3.84 -15.66 -6.75
CA GLY A 157 5.01 -16.14 -5.99
C GLY A 157 5.95 -15.06 -5.47
N PHE A 158 5.49 -14.25 -4.51
CA PHE A 158 6.37 -13.34 -3.76
C PHE A 158 6.62 -13.89 -2.35
N GLU A 159 7.84 -13.72 -1.85
CA GLU A 159 8.21 -14.22 -0.53
C GLU A 159 7.67 -13.33 0.59
N LYS A 160 7.27 -13.96 1.69
CA LYS A 160 6.87 -13.26 2.90
C LYS A 160 8.12 -12.77 3.63
N VAL A 161 8.24 -11.46 3.82
CA VAL A 161 9.33 -10.87 4.61
C VAL A 161 8.97 -10.92 6.10
N LYS A 162 9.90 -11.27 7.00
CA LYS A 162 9.66 -11.12 8.45
C LYS A 162 9.86 -9.66 8.84
N ILE A 163 8.80 -9.01 9.32
CA ILE A 163 8.85 -7.61 9.74
C ILE A 163 8.83 -7.52 11.26
N LYS A 164 9.88 -6.92 11.83
CA LYS A 164 9.96 -6.57 13.24
C LYS A 164 9.61 -5.09 13.37
N VAL A 165 8.55 -4.79 14.11
CA VAL A 165 8.01 -3.44 14.28
C VAL A 165 7.98 -3.15 15.77
N ASN A 166 8.47 -1.99 16.16
CA ASN A 166 8.26 -1.47 17.50
C ASN A 166 7.11 -0.47 17.42
N THR A 167 5.93 -0.85 17.90
CA THR A 167 4.84 0.10 18.13
C THR A 167 5.19 0.90 19.37
N ILE A 168 5.19 2.22 19.22
CA ILE A 168 5.58 3.15 20.28
C ILE A 168 4.35 3.63 21.02
N ASP A 169 3.30 4.01 20.28
CA ASP A 169 2.11 4.64 20.86
C ASP A 169 0.86 4.43 20.01
N VAL A 170 -0.31 4.61 20.62
CA VAL A 170 -1.63 4.56 19.97
C VAL A 170 -2.49 5.72 20.47
N ASP A 171 -2.82 6.63 19.54
CA ASP A 171 -3.61 7.82 19.82
C ASP A 171 -4.85 7.92 18.93
N TYR A 172 -5.75 8.84 19.28
CA TYR A 172 -6.74 9.34 18.34
C TYR A 172 -6.03 10.23 17.32
N ALA A 173 -6.27 9.99 16.03
CA ALA A 173 -5.76 10.82 14.96
C ALA A 173 -6.39 12.23 15.08
N SER A 174 -5.63 13.17 15.64
CA SER A 174 -6.05 14.56 15.86
C SER A 174 -6.29 15.33 14.55
N PHE A 175 -5.87 14.79 13.41
CA PHE A 175 -6.15 15.31 12.06
C PHE A 175 -7.51 14.82 11.53
N LEU A 176 -8.57 15.27 12.19
CA LEU A 176 -9.93 15.31 11.65
C LEU A 176 -10.07 16.60 10.83
N LEU A 177 -9.86 16.47 9.52
CA LEU A 177 -10.55 17.14 8.41
C LEU A 177 -10.04 16.53 7.09
#